data_AF-A0A9P9QHU5-F1
#
_entry.id   AF-A0A9P9QHU5-F1
#
_cell.length_a   1.000
_cell.length_b   1.000
_cell.length_c   1.000
_cell.angle_alpha   90.00
_cell.angle_beta   90.00
_cell.angle_gamma   90.00
#
_symmetry.space_group_name_H-M   'P 1'
#
loop_
_entity.id
_entity.type
_entity.pdbx_description
1 polymer ?
#
loop_
_entity_poly.entity_id
_entity_poly.type
_entity_poly.pdbx_seq_one_letter_code
_entity_poly.pdbx_strand_id
1 'polypeptide(L)'
;MLFIQLFYSLLALLVSIAAAIPLAEDSRSANVTIPDTLNISDPILAGEQGWDPSFYHHDYSMVQVWMGKAKTQVGTLIEAKLYEKIRELLDKHCPVNSFRRVCHKDPIAVAPALCVNPVGKHAACELVITKISAEWTTDSIREYMITAVAGALQAATLQGFSDRGNCWDLGGGRKACNVGDVVRVNFPELPEGRANYMHIWLTNWHTGYGYYDCCSEGIRARMDSALDSLRDRMKLEFPKQAGNSWYRDSRCIINGWATCPDGASNN
;
A
#
# COMPACT_ATOMS: atom_id res chain seq x y z
N MET A 1 15.69 3.33 -53.26
CA MET A 1 16.09 3.98 -51.99
C MET A 1 15.13 3.71 -50.83
N LEU A 2 13.80 3.79 -51.03
CA LEU A 2 12.82 3.56 -49.95
C LEU A 2 12.93 2.18 -49.26
N PHE A 3 13.24 1.12 -50.02
CA PHE A 3 13.35 -0.24 -49.49
C PHE A 3 14.53 -0.45 -48.53
N ILE A 4 15.62 0.31 -48.72
CA ILE A 4 16.81 0.19 -47.87
C ILE A 4 16.58 0.86 -46.51
N GLN A 5 15.85 1.99 -46.48
CA GLN A 5 15.49 2.67 -45.22
C GLN A 5 14.52 1.87 -44.34
N LEU A 6 13.59 1.12 -44.96
CA LEU A 6 12.69 0.21 -44.25
C LEU A 6 13.43 -0.96 -43.59
N PHE A 7 14.50 -1.45 -44.20
CA PHE A 7 15.28 -2.56 -43.65
C PHE A 7 16.12 -2.16 -42.43
N TYR A 8 16.73 -0.97 -42.44
CA TYR A 8 17.51 -0.47 -41.30
C TYR A 8 16.64 -0.09 -40.10
N SER A 9 15.41 0.39 -40.32
CA SER A 9 14.48 0.69 -39.23
C SER A 9 13.91 -0.58 -38.58
N LEU A 10 13.72 -1.66 -39.34
CA LEU A 10 13.33 -2.97 -38.79
C LEU A 10 14.47 -3.62 -37.96
N LEU A 11 15.72 -3.46 -38.38
CA LEU A 11 16.89 -4.00 -37.67
C LEU A 11 17.12 -3.30 -36.31
N ALA A 12 16.86 -1.99 -36.23
CA ALA A 12 16.94 -1.25 -34.97
C ALA A 12 15.86 -1.68 -33.95
N LEU A 13 14.70 -2.17 -34.42
CA LEU A 13 13.62 -2.66 -33.57
C LEU A 13 13.91 -4.07 -32.99
N LEU A 14 14.74 -4.87 -33.68
CA LEU A 14 15.08 -6.23 -33.24
C LEU A 14 16.19 -6.26 -32.18
N VAL A 15 17.07 -5.25 -32.14
CA VAL A 15 18.14 -5.16 -31.13
C VAL A 15 17.59 -4.79 -29.74
N SER A 16 16.47 -4.09 -29.66
CA SER A 16 15.84 -3.70 -28.39
C SER A 16 15.10 -4.84 -27.68
N ILE A 17 14.92 -6.00 -28.31
CA ILE A 17 14.23 -7.17 -27.71
C ILE A 17 15.24 -8.13 -27.05
N ALA A 18 16.55 -8.00 -27.31
CA ALA A 18 17.56 -8.92 -26.80
C ALA A 18 18.03 -8.64 -25.34
N ALA A 19 17.52 -7.60 -24.67
CA ALA A 19 17.95 -7.21 -23.32
C ALA A 19 17.06 -7.75 -22.18
N ALA A 20 16.08 -8.60 -22.46
CA ALA A 20 15.23 -9.23 -21.45
C ALA A 20 15.56 -10.73 -21.29
N ILE A 21 16.80 -11.04 -20.90
CA ILE A 21 17.16 -12.38 -20.44
C ILE A 21 16.98 -12.37 -18.92
N PRO A 22 16.04 -13.14 -18.35
CA PRO A 22 15.99 -13.32 -16.90
C PRO A 22 17.21 -14.15 -16.49
N LEU A 23 18.05 -13.58 -15.62
CA LEU A 23 19.08 -14.33 -14.90
C LEU A 23 18.37 -15.37 -14.03
N ALA A 24 18.59 -16.64 -14.37
CA ALA A 24 18.23 -17.76 -13.51
C ALA A 24 19.16 -17.72 -12.29
N GLU A 25 18.62 -17.34 -11.13
CA GLU A 25 19.33 -17.48 -9.86
C GLU A 25 19.22 -18.92 -9.35
N ASP A 26 20.39 -19.39 -8.93
CA ASP A 26 20.76 -20.74 -8.54
C ASP A 26 20.07 -21.14 -7.22
N SER A 27 19.18 -22.12 -7.28
CA SER A 27 18.45 -22.64 -6.13
C SER A 27 19.35 -23.55 -5.28
N ARG A 28 20.13 -22.97 -4.35
CA ARG A 28 20.69 -23.72 -3.22
C ARG A 28 19.64 -23.86 -2.14
N SER A 29 19.18 -25.10 -1.92
CA SER A 29 18.37 -25.52 -0.79
C SER A 29 19.14 -25.33 0.52
N ALA A 30 18.96 -24.18 1.16
CA ALA A 30 19.32 -24.03 2.56
C ALA A 30 18.27 -24.78 3.39
N ASN A 31 18.70 -25.79 4.14
CA ASN A 31 17.90 -26.38 5.21
C ASN A 31 17.66 -25.29 6.27
N VAL A 32 16.49 -24.66 6.20
CA VAL A 32 16.04 -23.68 7.19
C VAL A 32 15.48 -24.44 8.38
N THR A 33 16.21 -24.37 9.50
CA THR A 33 15.67 -24.68 10.81
C THR A 33 14.63 -23.61 11.12
N ILE A 34 13.36 -24.01 11.18
CA ILE A 34 12.24 -23.16 11.60
C ILE A 34 12.51 -22.79 13.07
N PRO A 35 12.69 -21.50 13.43
CA PRO A 35 12.72 -21.14 14.83
C PRO A 35 11.33 -21.38 15.41
N ASP A 36 11.30 -22.28 16.39
CA ASP A 36 10.13 -22.62 17.20
C ASP A 36 9.40 -21.36 17.67
N THR A 37 8.10 -21.35 17.40
CA THR A 37 7.05 -20.63 18.15
C THR A 37 7.46 -19.24 18.67
N LEU A 38 7.14 -18.20 17.90
CA LEU A 38 6.88 -16.88 18.44
C LEU A 38 5.80 -17.03 19.51
N ASN A 39 6.24 -17.03 20.76
CA ASN A 39 5.40 -17.04 21.94
C ASN A 39 4.65 -15.70 21.96
N ILE A 40 3.44 -15.68 21.40
CA ILE A 40 2.50 -14.55 21.46
C ILE A 40 1.94 -14.50 22.88
N SER A 41 2.81 -14.16 23.81
CA SER A 41 2.48 -13.83 25.19
C SER A 41 3.35 -12.67 25.63
N ASP A 42 3.52 -11.68 24.75
CA ASP A 42 3.84 -10.34 25.22
C ASP A 42 2.53 -9.71 25.68
N PRO A 43 2.36 -9.51 27.00
CA PRO A 43 1.18 -8.87 27.54
C PRO A 43 1.17 -7.45 26.99
N ILE A 44 0.09 -7.14 26.26
CA ILE A 44 -0.58 -5.84 26.23
C ILE A 44 0.22 -4.78 26.97
N LEU A 45 1.10 -4.08 26.24
CA LEU A 45 1.57 -2.75 26.62
C LEU A 45 0.33 -1.86 26.63
N ALA A 46 -0.40 -1.88 27.75
CA ALA A 46 -1.28 -0.82 28.20
C ALA A 46 -0.42 0.39 28.64
N GLY A 47 0.55 0.75 27.80
CA GLY A 47 1.27 2.02 27.89
C GLY A 47 0.36 3.10 27.34
N GLU A 48 0.18 4.16 28.11
CA GLU A 48 -0.36 5.48 27.76
C GLU A 48 -1.08 5.53 26.39
N GLN A 49 -2.42 5.61 26.39
CA GLN A 49 -3.20 5.96 25.20
C GLN A 49 -2.81 7.38 24.74
N GLY A 50 -1.65 7.50 24.10
CA GLY A 50 -1.15 8.72 23.52
C GLY A 50 -2.03 9.13 22.34
N TRP A 51 -2.06 10.44 22.07
CA TRP A 51 -2.65 10.97 20.86
C TRP A 51 -2.03 10.30 19.63
N ASP A 52 -2.87 9.73 18.76
CA ASP A 52 -2.46 9.09 17.51
C ASP A 52 -2.45 10.15 16.39
N PRO A 53 -1.26 10.64 15.95
CA PRO A 53 -1.15 11.69 14.96
C PRO A 53 -1.72 11.29 13.60
N SER A 54 -1.84 10.00 13.31
CA SER A 54 -2.21 9.53 11.97
C SER A 54 -3.69 9.70 11.64
N PHE A 55 -4.51 10.11 12.61
CA PHE A 55 -5.91 10.49 12.38
C PHE A 55 -6.08 11.87 11.77
N TYR A 56 -5.07 12.73 11.82
CA TYR A 56 -5.17 14.13 11.44
C TYR A 56 -4.14 14.51 10.39
N HIS A 57 -4.44 15.53 9.60
CA HIS A 57 -3.48 16.17 8.72
C HIS A 57 -2.53 17.06 9.53
N HIS A 58 -1.25 17.08 9.15
CA HIS A 58 -0.26 18.03 9.68
C HIS A 58 0.25 18.93 8.56
N ASP A 59 0.32 20.24 8.86
CA ASP A 59 0.50 21.36 7.95
C ASP A 59 1.80 21.36 7.11
N TYR A 60 2.78 20.54 7.48
CA TYR A 60 4.06 20.44 6.79
C TYR A 60 4.02 19.63 5.48
N SER A 61 2.87 19.04 5.09
CA SER A 61 2.77 18.16 3.92
C SER A 61 1.47 18.32 3.12
N MET A 62 1.51 18.03 1.82
CA MET A 62 0.30 18.02 0.97
C MET A 62 -0.44 16.68 1.02
N VAL A 63 0.29 15.59 1.24
CA VAL A 63 -0.29 14.26 1.36
C VAL A 63 0.39 13.53 2.50
N GLN A 64 -0.41 12.97 3.40
CA GLN A 64 0.07 12.07 4.45
C GLN A 64 -0.57 10.71 4.27
N VAL A 65 0.26 9.67 4.25
CA VAL A 65 -0.20 8.30 4.24
C VAL A 65 0.43 7.54 5.38
N TRP A 66 -0.40 6.93 6.21
CA TRP A 66 0.03 6.12 7.33
C TRP A 66 -0.44 4.69 7.15
N MET A 67 0.47 3.73 7.27
CA MET A 67 0.16 2.31 7.14
C MET A 67 0.39 1.58 8.47
N GLY A 68 -0.57 0.77 8.88
CA GLY A 68 -0.51 -0.04 10.10
C GLY A 68 0.61 -1.07 10.05
N LYS A 69 1.26 -1.33 11.20
CA LYS A 69 2.32 -2.35 11.30
C LYS A 69 1.76 -3.79 11.37
N ALA A 70 0.52 -3.99 11.80
CA ALA A 70 -0.03 -5.33 11.87
C ALA A 70 -0.28 -5.88 10.46
N LYS A 71 0.09 -7.14 10.25
CA LYS A 71 0.08 -7.74 8.92
C LYS A 71 -1.31 -8.20 8.51
N THR A 72 -1.71 -7.86 7.30
CA THR A 72 -2.89 -8.40 6.62
C THR A 72 -2.48 -9.09 5.32
N GLN A 73 -2.87 -10.34 5.14
CA GLN A 73 -2.55 -11.09 3.93
C GLN A 73 -3.49 -10.67 2.80
N VAL A 74 -2.92 -10.23 1.68
CA VAL A 74 -3.68 -9.94 0.46
C VAL A 74 -3.60 -11.09 -0.55
N GLY A 75 -2.81 -12.13 -0.23
CA GLY A 75 -2.66 -13.30 -1.08
C GLY A 75 -2.11 -12.90 -2.44
N THR A 76 -2.66 -13.48 -3.50
CA THR A 76 -2.34 -13.15 -4.91
C THR A 76 -3.00 -11.86 -5.42
N LEU A 77 -3.80 -11.17 -4.60
CA LEU A 77 -4.36 -9.86 -4.95
C LEU A 77 -3.32 -8.78 -4.64
N ILE A 78 -2.40 -8.58 -5.58
CA ILE A 78 -1.22 -7.73 -5.43
C ILE A 78 -1.07 -6.77 -6.60
N GLU A 79 -0.18 -5.80 -6.45
CA GLU A 79 0.24 -4.86 -7.50
C GLU A 79 -0.97 -4.15 -8.13
N ALA A 80 -1.04 -4.10 -9.47
CA ALA A 80 -2.13 -3.44 -10.19
C ALA A 80 -3.51 -4.05 -9.85
N LYS A 81 -3.59 -5.36 -9.63
CA LYS A 81 -4.86 -6.01 -9.26
C LYS A 81 -5.38 -5.53 -7.91
N LEU A 82 -4.47 -5.35 -6.94
CA LEU A 82 -4.82 -4.78 -5.65
C LEU A 82 -5.27 -3.33 -5.78
N TYR A 83 -4.53 -2.53 -6.55
CA TYR A 83 -4.88 -1.13 -6.82
C TYR A 83 -6.30 -1.01 -7.38
N GLU A 84 -6.58 -1.71 -8.47
CA GLU A 84 -7.87 -1.66 -9.18
C GLU A 84 -9.01 -2.09 -8.27
N LYS A 85 -8.83 -3.18 -7.52
CA LYS A 85 -9.88 -3.71 -6.65
C LYS A 85 -10.18 -2.77 -5.47
N ILE A 86 -9.17 -2.22 -4.83
CA ILE A 86 -9.35 -1.24 -3.75
C ILE A 86 -10.03 0.02 -4.29
N ARG A 87 -9.56 0.55 -5.43
CA ARG A 87 -10.17 1.72 -6.07
C ARG A 87 -11.64 1.50 -6.40
N GLU A 88 -11.97 0.39 -7.05
CA GLU A 88 -13.34 0.02 -7.42
C GLU A 88 -14.27 -0.03 -6.20
N LEU A 89 -13.83 -0.67 -5.11
CA LEU A 89 -14.66 -0.83 -3.92
C LEU A 89 -14.85 0.48 -3.15
N LEU A 90 -13.77 1.26 -2.98
CA LEU A 90 -13.88 2.54 -2.31
C LEU A 90 -14.76 3.50 -3.12
N ASP A 91 -14.66 3.49 -4.45
CA ASP A 91 -15.52 4.31 -5.31
C ASP A 91 -16.99 3.89 -5.23
N LYS A 92 -17.25 2.57 -5.27
CA LYS A 92 -18.60 2.00 -5.14
C LYS A 92 -19.25 2.31 -3.79
N HIS A 93 -18.49 2.19 -2.70
CA HIS A 93 -19.03 2.29 -1.33
C HIS A 93 -18.99 3.70 -0.76
N CYS A 94 -18.12 4.57 -1.30
CA CYS A 94 -18.07 6.00 -1.03
C CYS A 94 -18.25 6.78 -2.35
N PRO A 95 -19.46 6.73 -2.96
CA PRO A 95 -19.70 7.33 -4.26
C PRO A 95 -19.66 8.86 -4.20
N VAL A 96 -19.55 9.46 -5.39
CA VAL A 96 -19.81 10.89 -5.58
C VAL A 96 -21.17 11.26 -4.99
N ASN A 97 -21.29 12.50 -4.48
CA ASN A 97 -22.51 12.99 -3.83
C ASN A 97 -22.96 12.21 -2.58
N SER A 98 -22.04 11.53 -1.89
CA SER A 98 -22.33 10.98 -0.56
C SER A 98 -22.88 12.07 0.37
N PHE A 99 -23.87 11.72 1.20
CA PHE A 99 -24.54 12.68 2.08
C PHE A 99 -23.51 13.43 2.95
N ARG A 100 -23.52 14.77 2.87
CA ARG A 100 -22.58 15.66 3.57
C ARG A 100 -21.09 15.41 3.25
N ARG A 101 -20.77 14.68 2.16
CA ARG A 101 -19.41 14.30 1.77
C ARG A 101 -18.67 13.50 2.85
N VAL A 102 -19.42 12.68 3.57
CA VAL A 102 -18.93 11.78 4.61
C VAL A 102 -19.26 10.35 4.20
N CYS A 103 -18.34 9.42 4.45
CA CYS A 103 -18.53 8.00 4.21
C CYS A 103 -18.11 7.19 5.44
N HIS A 104 -19.09 6.50 6.03
CA HIS A 104 -18.85 5.47 7.03
C HIS A 104 -19.48 4.17 6.55
N LYS A 105 -18.67 3.11 6.43
CA LYS A 105 -19.12 1.79 5.95
C LYS A 105 -18.41 0.70 6.74
N ASP A 106 -19.16 -0.33 7.08
CA ASP A 106 -18.68 -1.56 7.71
C ASP A 106 -19.25 -2.76 6.94
N PRO A 107 -18.72 -3.98 7.15
CA PRO A 107 -17.59 -4.57 6.43
C PRO A 107 -17.88 -4.84 4.93
N ILE A 108 -16.84 -4.78 4.10
CA ILE A 108 -16.93 -5.01 2.65
C ILE A 108 -15.93 -6.11 2.25
N ALA A 109 -16.45 -7.22 1.76
CA ALA A 109 -15.70 -8.24 1.04
C ALA A 109 -14.97 -7.62 -0.16
N VAL A 110 -13.64 -7.76 -0.22
CA VAL A 110 -12.84 -7.16 -1.29
C VAL A 110 -12.82 -8.05 -2.52
N ALA A 111 -12.16 -9.21 -2.40
CA ALA A 111 -12.10 -10.20 -3.46
C ALA A 111 -11.57 -11.53 -2.92
N PRO A 112 -11.93 -12.65 -3.58
CA PRO A 112 -11.24 -13.92 -3.43
C PRO A 112 -9.76 -13.78 -3.85
N ALA A 113 -8.86 -14.33 -3.04
CA ALA A 113 -7.45 -14.45 -3.35
C ALA A 113 -6.93 -15.84 -2.97
N LEU A 114 -5.76 -16.20 -3.50
CA LEU A 114 -5.01 -17.36 -3.03
C LEU A 114 -4.03 -16.91 -1.96
N CYS A 115 -4.19 -17.48 -0.77
CA CYS A 115 -3.42 -17.21 0.43
C CYS A 115 -2.60 -18.43 0.85
N VAL A 116 -1.77 -18.24 1.87
CA VAL A 116 -1.07 -19.30 2.59
C VAL A 116 -1.52 -19.28 4.04
N ASN A 117 -2.07 -20.40 4.49
CA ASN A 117 -2.50 -20.57 5.87
C ASN A 117 -1.29 -20.65 6.82
N PRO A 118 -1.50 -20.62 8.15
CA PRO A 118 -0.40 -20.63 9.11
C PRO A 118 0.51 -21.87 9.05
N VAL A 119 0.05 -22.98 8.43
CA VAL A 119 0.85 -24.21 8.25
C VAL A 119 1.52 -24.29 6.88
N GLY A 120 1.60 -23.18 6.13
CA GLY A 120 2.30 -23.12 4.85
C GLY A 120 1.53 -23.71 3.67
N LYS A 121 0.24 -24.05 3.82
CA LYS A 121 -0.59 -24.60 2.74
C LYS A 121 -1.39 -23.52 2.04
N HIS A 122 -1.54 -23.66 0.73
CA HIS A 122 -2.40 -22.79 -0.06
C HIS A 122 -3.86 -22.92 0.38
N ALA A 123 -4.54 -21.78 0.52
CA ALA A 123 -5.95 -21.71 0.87
C ALA A 123 -6.62 -20.57 0.10
N ALA A 124 -7.89 -20.76 -0.28
CA ALA A 124 -8.71 -19.63 -0.68
C ALA A 124 -8.91 -18.71 0.54
N CYS A 125 -8.80 -17.41 0.32
CA CYS A 125 -9.02 -16.41 1.33
C CYS A 125 -9.77 -15.23 0.75
N GLU A 126 -10.24 -14.37 1.65
CA GLU A 126 -10.90 -13.14 1.29
C GLU A 126 -10.25 -11.99 2.07
N LEU A 127 -9.80 -10.98 1.33
CA LEU A 127 -9.46 -9.69 1.92
C LEU A 127 -10.78 -8.97 2.23
N VAL A 128 -10.88 -8.36 3.41
CA VAL A 128 -12.07 -7.61 3.82
C VAL A 128 -11.66 -6.22 4.27
N ILE A 129 -12.33 -5.19 3.76
CA ILE A 129 -12.28 -3.84 4.34
C ILE A 129 -13.29 -3.84 5.49
N THR A 130 -12.82 -3.94 6.74
CA THR A 130 -13.70 -4.05 7.91
C THR A 130 -14.39 -2.74 8.23
N LYS A 131 -13.74 -1.62 7.90
CA LYS A 131 -14.23 -0.28 8.17
C LYS A 131 -13.70 0.72 7.15
N ILE A 132 -14.54 1.65 6.76
CA ILE A 132 -14.16 2.89 6.04
C ILE A 132 -14.64 4.06 6.88
N SER A 133 -13.75 5.03 7.09
CA SER A 133 -14.07 6.35 7.62
C SER A 133 -13.46 7.39 6.71
N ALA A 134 -14.29 8.21 6.07
CA ALA A 134 -13.79 9.24 5.16
C ALA A 134 -14.65 10.51 5.19
N GLU A 135 -13.99 11.64 4.97
CA GLU A 135 -14.62 12.94 4.75
C GLU A 135 -13.84 13.69 3.67
N TRP A 136 -14.53 14.41 2.80
CA TRP A 136 -13.89 15.19 1.74
C TRP A 136 -14.59 16.52 1.46
N THR A 137 -13.82 17.46 0.94
CA THR A 137 -14.34 18.76 0.51
C THR A 137 -14.84 18.71 -0.93
N THR A 138 -14.16 18.06 -1.87
CA THR A 138 -14.58 17.98 -3.28
C THR A 138 -14.53 16.53 -3.78
N ASP A 139 -15.29 16.19 -4.81
CA ASP A 139 -15.24 14.83 -5.38
C ASP A 139 -13.88 14.54 -6.06
N SER A 140 -13.15 15.57 -6.48
CA SER A 140 -11.74 15.44 -6.90
C SER A 140 -10.87 14.96 -5.75
N ILE A 141 -10.96 15.62 -4.58
CA ILE A 141 -10.21 15.23 -3.37
C ILE A 141 -10.56 13.79 -2.97
N ARG A 142 -11.84 13.41 -3.03
CA ARG A 142 -12.28 12.02 -2.79
C ARG A 142 -11.55 11.04 -3.71
N GLU A 143 -11.51 11.29 -5.02
CA GLU A 143 -10.82 10.43 -5.98
C GLU A 143 -9.31 10.34 -5.67
N TYR A 144 -8.70 11.45 -5.27
CA TYR A 144 -7.27 11.49 -4.96
C TYR A 144 -6.95 10.70 -3.69
N MET A 145 -7.82 10.75 -2.68
CA MET A 145 -7.67 9.92 -1.48
C MET A 145 -7.84 8.43 -1.78
N ILE A 146 -8.82 8.06 -2.59
CA ILE A 146 -8.97 6.67 -3.08
C ILE A 146 -7.70 6.23 -3.81
N THR A 147 -7.18 7.08 -4.68
CA THR A 147 -5.94 6.82 -5.43
C THR A 147 -4.74 6.66 -4.50
N ALA A 148 -4.63 7.49 -3.46
CA ALA A 148 -3.57 7.40 -2.46
C ALA A 148 -3.65 6.09 -1.64
N VAL A 149 -4.85 5.71 -1.18
CA VAL A 149 -5.06 4.44 -0.45
C VAL A 149 -4.67 3.24 -1.32
N ALA A 150 -5.23 3.18 -2.53
CA ALA A 150 -4.97 2.08 -3.47
C ALA A 150 -3.49 2.02 -3.88
N GLY A 151 -2.88 3.18 -4.16
CA GLY A 151 -1.47 3.31 -4.54
C GLY A 151 -0.52 2.90 -3.42
N ALA A 152 -0.84 3.25 -2.17
CA ALA A 152 -0.06 2.83 -1.00
C ALA A 152 -0.07 1.31 -0.82
N LEU A 153 -1.24 0.68 -0.92
CA LEU A 153 -1.37 -0.78 -0.82
C LEU A 153 -0.66 -1.50 -1.97
N GLN A 154 -0.80 -0.99 -3.19
CA GLN A 154 -0.05 -1.48 -4.35
C GLN A 154 1.46 -1.41 -4.10
N ALA A 155 1.96 -0.24 -3.67
CA ALA A 155 3.38 0.02 -3.43
C ALA A 155 3.99 -0.94 -2.40
N ALA A 156 3.21 -1.30 -1.36
CA ALA A 156 3.62 -2.30 -0.39
C ALA A 156 3.91 -3.65 -1.08
N THR A 157 3.14 -4.04 -2.09
CA THR A 157 3.26 -5.35 -2.76
C THR A 157 4.23 -5.43 -3.95
N LEU A 158 4.90 -4.32 -4.29
CA LEU A 158 5.82 -4.26 -5.45
C LEU A 158 7.17 -4.96 -5.20
N GLN A 159 7.50 -5.31 -3.96
CA GLN A 159 8.78 -5.98 -3.67
C GLN A 159 8.85 -7.34 -4.38
N GLY A 160 10.07 -7.73 -4.76
CA GLY A 160 10.38 -9.09 -5.20
C GLY A 160 10.27 -10.11 -4.05
N PHE A 161 10.69 -11.34 -4.33
CA PHE A 161 10.72 -12.39 -3.30
C PHE A 161 11.86 -12.12 -2.31
N SER A 162 11.57 -12.22 -1.02
CA SER A 162 12.62 -12.33 0.00
C SER A 162 12.10 -13.04 1.24
N ASP A 163 12.96 -13.82 1.89
CA ASP A 163 12.61 -14.62 3.08
C ASP A 163 12.19 -13.76 4.29
N ARG A 164 12.53 -12.47 4.27
CA ARG A 164 12.13 -11.46 5.26
C ARG A 164 11.29 -10.33 4.67
N GLY A 165 10.83 -10.50 3.42
CA GLY A 165 9.99 -9.53 2.74
C GLY A 165 8.53 -9.69 3.11
N ASN A 166 7.74 -8.73 2.66
CA ASN A 166 6.30 -8.84 2.75
C ASN A 166 5.68 -9.69 1.64
N CYS A 167 6.48 -10.22 0.70
CA CYS A 167 6.02 -11.03 -0.42
C CYS A 167 6.84 -12.32 -0.55
N TRP A 168 6.18 -13.41 -0.93
CA TRP A 168 6.79 -14.73 -1.08
C TRP A 168 6.24 -15.48 -2.32
N ASP A 169 7.02 -16.46 -2.78
CA ASP A 169 6.64 -17.32 -3.92
C ASP A 169 5.68 -18.43 -3.47
N LEU A 170 4.63 -18.64 -4.27
CA LEU A 170 3.68 -19.76 -4.15
C LEU A 170 4.00 -20.91 -5.10
N GLY A 171 5.16 -20.85 -5.75
CA GLY A 171 5.55 -21.72 -6.84
C GLY A 171 4.86 -21.37 -8.16
N GLY A 172 5.55 -21.69 -9.26
CA GLY A 172 5.07 -21.44 -10.61
C GLY A 172 5.02 -19.95 -10.97
N GLY A 173 5.91 -19.13 -10.38
CA GLY A 173 6.00 -17.70 -10.65
C GLY A 173 4.85 -16.88 -10.05
N ARG A 174 4.09 -17.43 -9.11
CA ARG A 174 2.99 -16.74 -8.44
C ARG A 174 3.48 -16.15 -7.13
N LYS A 175 3.15 -14.88 -6.89
CA LYS A 175 3.52 -14.17 -5.67
C LYS A 175 2.29 -13.97 -4.78
N ALA A 176 2.49 -14.08 -3.47
CA ALA A 176 1.54 -13.58 -2.48
C ALA A 176 2.22 -12.60 -1.54
N CYS A 177 1.46 -11.65 -1.02
CA CYS A 177 1.99 -10.62 -0.12
C CYS A 177 1.12 -10.39 1.12
N ASN A 178 1.75 -9.75 2.11
CA ASN A 178 1.13 -9.06 3.22
C ASN A 178 1.23 -7.54 3.01
N VAL A 179 0.29 -6.81 3.60
CA VAL A 179 0.25 -5.34 3.72
C VAL A 179 -0.09 -4.96 5.16
N GLY A 180 -0.12 -3.66 5.48
CA GLY A 180 -0.62 -3.18 6.75
C GLY A 180 -2.13 -3.34 6.88
N ASP A 181 -2.60 -3.65 8.09
CA ASP A 181 -4.02 -3.78 8.45
C ASP A 181 -4.80 -2.46 8.43
N VAL A 182 -4.10 -1.32 8.37
CA VAL A 182 -4.71 0.00 8.32
C VAL A 182 -4.02 0.84 7.27
N VAL A 183 -4.79 1.67 6.55
CA VAL A 183 -4.26 2.75 5.72
C VAL A 183 -5.03 4.03 6.02
N ARG A 184 -4.32 5.09 6.41
CA ARG A 184 -4.90 6.42 6.68
C ARG A 184 -4.29 7.44 5.76
N VAL A 185 -5.13 8.09 4.97
CA VAL A 185 -4.74 9.21 4.11
C VAL A 185 -5.34 10.48 4.68
N ASN A 186 -4.52 11.52 4.83
CA ASN A 186 -4.95 12.85 5.24
C ASN A 186 -4.40 13.90 4.26
N PHE A 187 -5.25 14.81 3.81
CA PHE A 187 -4.92 15.98 2.99
C PHE A 187 -5.23 17.28 3.77
N PRO A 188 -4.66 18.43 3.36
CA PRO A 188 -4.96 19.72 3.98
C PRO A 188 -6.45 20.03 3.99
N GLU A 189 -6.91 20.78 4.98
CA GLU A 189 -8.26 21.34 4.97
C GLU A 189 -8.36 22.50 3.96
N LEU A 190 -9.52 22.62 3.32
CA LEU A 190 -9.86 23.80 2.53
C LEU A 190 -10.58 24.84 3.41
N PRO A 191 -10.63 26.13 3.01
CA PRO A 191 -11.23 27.21 3.81
C PRO A 191 -12.68 26.97 4.25
N GLU A 192 -13.41 26.09 3.59
CA GLU A 192 -14.77 25.65 3.94
C GLU A 192 -14.84 24.84 5.25
N GLY A 193 -13.69 24.54 5.88
CA GLY A 193 -13.60 23.98 7.23
C GLY A 193 -13.96 22.50 7.32
N ARG A 194 -13.72 21.75 6.24
CA ARG A 194 -13.93 20.30 6.21
C ARG A 194 -12.59 19.57 6.22
N ALA A 195 -12.54 18.50 6.99
CA ALA A 195 -11.44 17.57 6.96
C ALA A 195 -11.40 16.85 5.60
N ASN A 196 -10.19 16.49 5.16
CA ASN A 196 -9.97 15.68 3.97
C ASN A 196 -9.20 14.43 4.38
N TYR A 197 -9.92 13.35 4.67
CA TYR A 197 -9.31 12.09 5.08
C TYR A 197 -10.03 10.86 4.52
N MET A 198 -9.28 9.78 4.37
CA MET A 198 -9.81 8.45 4.08
C MET A 198 -9.00 7.40 4.83
N HIS A 199 -9.65 6.77 5.80
CA HIS A 199 -9.08 5.73 6.63
C HIS A 199 -9.80 4.42 6.37
N ILE A 200 -9.02 3.37 6.11
CA ILE A 200 -9.54 2.02 5.90
C ILE A 200 -8.85 1.03 6.83
N TRP A 201 -9.60 0.02 7.24
CA TRP A 201 -9.11 -1.11 8.02
C TRP A 201 -9.31 -2.38 7.19
N LEU A 202 -8.28 -3.20 7.14
CA LEU A 202 -8.20 -4.44 6.39
C LEU A 202 -8.12 -5.60 7.38
N THR A 203 -8.74 -6.72 7.01
CA THR A 203 -8.52 -7.99 7.69
C THR A 203 -8.52 -9.14 6.70
N ASN A 204 -7.89 -10.23 7.12
CA ASN A 204 -7.96 -11.53 6.48
C ASN A 204 -7.79 -12.58 7.60
N TRP A 205 -8.57 -13.66 7.57
CA TRP A 205 -8.45 -14.74 8.57
C TRP A 205 -7.17 -15.59 8.39
N HIS A 206 -6.47 -15.45 7.26
CA HIS A 206 -5.23 -16.15 6.90
C HIS A 206 -3.97 -15.28 7.06
N THR A 207 -3.87 -14.46 8.10
CA THR A 207 -2.72 -13.55 8.32
C THR A 207 -1.49 -14.19 8.95
N GLY A 208 -1.58 -15.44 9.40
CA GLY A 208 -0.51 -16.08 10.16
C GLY A 208 0.80 -16.29 9.38
N TYR A 209 0.76 -16.43 8.05
CA TYR A 209 1.94 -16.73 7.24
C TYR A 209 2.71 -15.47 6.78
N GLY A 210 4.02 -15.64 6.55
CA GLY A 210 4.92 -14.61 6.03
C GLY A 210 5.23 -13.49 7.03
N TYR A 211 5.98 -12.50 6.56
CA TYR A 211 6.35 -11.31 7.33
C TYR A 211 5.67 -10.07 6.75
N TYR A 212 5.63 -9.01 7.54
CA TYR A 212 5.35 -7.67 7.07
C TYR A 212 6.03 -6.73 8.04
N ASP A 213 6.92 -5.90 7.50
CA ASP A 213 7.55 -4.82 8.24
C ASP A 213 7.41 -3.56 7.43
N CYS A 214 6.47 -2.70 7.82
CA CYS A 214 6.25 -1.44 7.14
C CYS A 214 7.49 -0.51 7.22
N CYS A 215 8.38 -0.72 8.20
CA CYS A 215 9.63 0.02 8.36
C CYS A 215 10.77 -0.53 7.50
N SER A 216 10.56 -1.67 6.84
CA SER A 216 11.57 -2.25 5.96
C SER A 216 11.95 -1.30 4.83
N GLU A 217 13.19 -1.43 4.38
CA GLU A 217 13.76 -0.56 3.38
C GLU A 217 12.93 -0.57 2.08
N GLY A 218 12.68 0.64 1.58
CA GLY A 218 12.03 0.86 0.30
C GLY A 218 10.51 0.84 0.30
N ILE A 219 9.79 0.32 1.33
CA ILE A 219 8.32 0.42 1.37
C ILE A 219 7.90 1.89 1.36
N ARG A 220 8.48 2.70 2.25
CA ARG A 220 8.21 4.15 2.32
C ARG A 220 8.49 4.84 0.99
N ALA A 221 9.65 4.58 0.39
CA ALA A 221 10.04 5.18 -0.89
C ALA A 221 9.10 4.79 -2.05
N ARG A 222 8.62 3.53 -2.07
CA ARG A 222 7.62 3.08 -3.06
C ARG A 222 6.27 3.74 -2.86
N MET A 223 5.84 3.92 -1.60
CA MET A 223 4.62 4.67 -1.29
C MET A 223 4.75 6.13 -1.74
N ASP A 224 5.85 6.79 -1.39
CA ASP A 224 6.12 8.18 -1.82
C ASP A 224 6.13 8.33 -3.34
N SER A 225 6.69 7.35 -4.06
CA SER A 225 6.67 7.30 -5.53
C SER A 225 5.25 7.13 -6.09
N ALA A 226 4.43 6.27 -5.48
CA ALA A 226 3.03 6.13 -5.88
C ALA A 226 2.25 7.46 -5.72
N LEU A 227 2.55 8.20 -4.65
CA LEU A 227 1.93 9.51 -4.36
C LEU A 227 2.41 10.63 -5.29
N ASP A 228 3.60 10.53 -5.88
CA ASP A 228 4.09 11.55 -6.81
C ASP A 228 3.19 11.71 -8.04
N SER A 229 2.40 10.69 -8.41
CA SER A 229 1.38 10.76 -9.47
C SER A 229 0.22 11.71 -9.15
N LEU A 230 0.07 12.13 -7.89
CA LEU A 230 -0.94 13.10 -7.44
C LEU A 230 -0.43 14.54 -7.45
N ARG A 231 0.88 14.77 -7.63
CA ARG A 231 1.55 16.06 -7.45
C ARG A 231 0.83 17.22 -8.12
N ASP A 232 0.63 17.15 -9.42
CA ASP A 232 0.11 18.28 -10.19
C ASP A 232 -1.36 18.56 -9.87
N ARG A 233 -2.13 17.50 -9.62
CA ARG A 233 -3.54 17.56 -9.22
C ARG A 233 -3.72 18.15 -7.83
N MET A 234 -2.89 17.75 -6.88
CA MET A 234 -2.91 18.28 -5.51
C MET A 234 -2.50 19.75 -5.46
N LYS A 235 -1.51 20.17 -6.26
CA LYS A 235 -1.16 21.60 -6.36
C LYS A 235 -2.30 22.46 -6.88
N LEU A 236 -3.14 21.92 -7.76
CA LEU A 236 -4.31 22.61 -8.29
C LEU A 236 -5.41 22.75 -7.25
N GLU A 237 -5.73 21.68 -6.52
CA GLU A 237 -6.78 21.70 -5.49
C GLU A 237 -6.37 22.45 -4.22
N PHE A 238 -5.07 22.48 -3.88
CA PHE A 238 -4.54 23.10 -2.65
C PHE A 238 -3.54 24.24 -2.93
N PRO A 239 -3.95 25.34 -3.59
CA PRO A 239 -3.03 26.38 -4.06
C PRO A 239 -2.35 27.16 -2.92
N LYS A 240 -3.00 27.30 -1.75
CA LYS A 240 -2.40 27.97 -0.58
C LYS A 240 -1.21 27.18 -0.04
N GLN A 241 -1.28 25.86 -0.10
CA GLN A 241 -0.23 24.93 0.29
C GLN A 241 0.78 24.76 -0.84
N ALA A 242 0.42 25.03 -2.10
CA ALA A 242 1.33 25.00 -3.25
C ALA A 242 2.42 26.06 -3.23
N GLY A 243 2.27 27.11 -2.42
CA GLY A 243 3.37 28.03 -2.08
C GLY A 243 4.52 27.33 -1.33
N ASN A 244 4.22 26.22 -0.66
CA ASN A 244 5.22 25.28 -0.16
C ASN A 244 5.48 24.24 -1.27
N SER A 245 6.74 23.92 -1.51
CA SER A 245 7.11 22.88 -2.48
C SER A 245 6.32 21.58 -2.22
N TRP A 246 6.00 20.83 -3.27
CA TRP A 246 5.33 19.53 -3.14
C TRP A 246 6.06 18.65 -2.13
N TYR A 247 5.36 18.26 -1.08
CA TYR A 247 5.87 17.37 -0.04
C TYR A 247 4.81 16.34 0.33
N ARG A 248 5.24 15.09 0.43
CA ARG A 248 4.43 13.94 0.87
C ARG A 248 5.14 13.27 2.04
N ASP A 249 4.36 12.67 2.92
CA ASP A 249 4.86 12.01 4.12
C ASP A 249 4.20 10.64 4.24
N SER A 250 4.96 9.59 3.94
CA SER A 250 4.55 8.21 4.14
C SER A 250 5.13 7.67 5.44
N ARG A 251 4.30 7.13 6.34
CA ARG A 251 4.72 6.65 7.66
C ARG A 251 4.11 5.31 8.03
N CYS A 252 4.74 4.68 9.01
CA CYS A 252 4.19 3.54 9.72
C CYS A 252 3.48 3.97 10.99
N ILE A 253 2.38 3.28 11.31
CA ILE A 253 1.71 3.36 12.60
C ILE A 253 2.22 2.21 13.46
N ILE A 254 3.03 2.54 14.48
CA ILE A 254 3.53 1.60 15.48
C ILE A 254 2.85 1.94 16.80
N ASN A 255 2.05 1.02 17.35
CA ASN A 255 1.33 1.22 18.61
C ASN A 255 0.49 2.52 18.65
N GLY A 256 -0.05 2.96 17.52
CA GLY A 256 -0.89 4.17 17.42
C GLY A 256 -0.14 5.50 17.41
N TRP A 257 1.00 5.64 18.09
CA TRP A 257 1.69 6.95 18.18
C TRP A 257 3.12 6.96 17.66
N ALA A 258 3.77 5.81 17.52
CA ALA A 258 5.18 5.75 17.11
C ALA A 258 5.32 5.58 15.60
N THR A 259 6.41 6.13 15.06
CA THR A 259 6.84 5.97 13.67
C THR A 259 8.13 5.16 13.62
N CYS A 260 8.51 4.68 12.44
CA CYS A 260 9.85 4.12 12.25
C CYS A 260 10.92 5.16 12.63
N PRO A 261 12.05 4.76 13.23
CA PRO A 261 13.18 5.65 13.40
C PRO A 261 13.69 6.12 12.03
N ASP A 262 13.96 7.42 11.90
CA ASP A 262 14.65 7.92 10.71
C ASP A 262 16.07 7.32 10.66
N GLY A 263 16.36 6.56 9.60
CA GLY A 263 17.66 5.89 9.43
C GLY A 263 17.71 4.41 9.82
N ALA A 264 16.57 3.75 10.06
CA ALA A 264 16.50 2.30 10.22
C ALA A 264 16.70 1.54 8.87
N SER A 265 17.79 1.84 8.15
CA SER A 265 18.42 0.85 7.28
C SER A 265 19.16 -0.11 8.22
N ASN A 266 18.57 -1.28 8.48
CA ASN A 266 19.19 -2.29 9.34
C ASN A 266 20.56 -2.69 8.76
N ASN A 267 21.61 -2.55 9.59
CA ASN A 267 22.84 -3.34 9.45
C ASN A 267 22.53 -4.84 9.55
#